data_AF-A0A5Q2NWX4-F1
#
_entry.id   AF-A0A5Q2NWX4-F1
#
_cell.length_a   1.000
_cell.length_b   1.000
_cell.length_c   1.000
_cell.angle_alpha   90.00
_cell.angle_beta   90.00
_cell.angle_gamma   90.00
#
_symmetry.space_group_name_H-M   'P 1'
#
loop_
_entity.id
_entity.type
_entity.pdbx_description
1 polymer ?
#
loop_
_entity_poly.entity_id
_entity_poly.type
_entity_poly.pdbx_seq_one_letter_code
_entity_poly.pdbx_strand_id
1 'polypeptide(L)'
;MTERQRFLITQSMALMDGAYDEQARLIRSYEEPERQDTRGSAHYALGLLLRDEGQDRERACAVIGRVLDLQFDYPGEIYHGTFRTSPQAPHPPVGGYPWQRFAPGTAYYLDRTLEAIAGKLAAAEAADPRKMKRLFKSAVSEVLPPVWDSYDPNWREFIASAFAVILSLFEEKLPPDLVRRMDESMARAVQGSIDRRLSDAVPMNTNIELMHIFITHCYGYRLGETGWISHAYAQAESFLERHREFGTFAEFNTTTYYGVDLTVLGLWRRFGRSDRLLQIGRELERGLWENMALYYNANLENLCGPYARAYDMEMQEHSSIGVFVYLLLGEGYEHLTRVNCETCHDVMIALVGVDAPTEVIPYFVSHQGDRMVRKRFVELCERDDPQANTNLCTAKAWIGADRMIGAMSGSRNTNGQLHPATMHWRDERGGRYTMRLLRREAGEGWNAHLRGIAFEADATPDSLEIDVRLEADVPIDVFFEIRGPALQEAVIEPTRWRLPGLDCRVEADAPKPDVVLSEGVAEVSYRYSPSAADGATMKFTLRFD
;
A
#
# COMPACT_ATOMS: atom_id res chain seq x y z
N MET A 1 6.71 -25.61 13.23
CA MET A 1 7.01 -24.17 13.22
C MET A 1 8.37 -23.94 13.84
N THR A 2 9.14 -22.99 13.30
CA THR A 2 10.40 -22.53 13.90
C THR A 2 10.12 -21.65 15.12
N GLU A 3 11.16 -21.36 15.90
CA GLU A 3 11.06 -20.42 17.03
C GLU A 3 10.65 -19.02 16.60
N ARG A 4 11.23 -18.52 15.50
CA ARG A 4 10.89 -17.21 14.90
C ARG A 4 9.41 -17.13 14.52
N GLN A 5 8.87 -18.18 13.90
CA GLN A 5 7.45 -18.24 13.56
C GLN A 5 6.57 -18.20 14.82
N ARG A 6 6.95 -18.96 15.86
CA ARG A 6 6.21 -18.97 17.14
C ARG A 6 6.22 -17.60 17.82
N PHE A 7 7.35 -16.90 17.82
CA PHE A 7 7.46 -15.55 18.38
C PHE A 7 6.44 -14.60 17.76
N LEU A 8 6.37 -14.53 16.42
CA LEU A 8 5.41 -13.68 15.72
C LEU A 8 3.96 -14.03 16.03
N ILE A 9 3.65 -15.33 16.06
CA ILE A 9 2.30 -15.81 16.37
C ILE A 9 1.94 -15.42 17.80
N THR A 10 2.84 -15.59 18.77
CA THR A 10 2.60 -15.19 20.16
C THR A 10 2.37 -13.69 20.28
N GLN A 11 3.19 -12.86 19.63
CA GLN A 11 3.05 -11.41 19.64
C GLN A 11 1.72 -10.96 19.02
N SER A 12 1.40 -11.47 17.84
CA SER A 12 0.18 -11.14 17.10
C SER A 12 -1.08 -11.61 17.84
N MET A 13 -1.06 -12.83 18.40
CA MET A 13 -2.17 -13.35 19.21
C MET A 13 -2.37 -12.55 20.50
N ALA A 14 -1.30 -12.12 21.17
CA ALA A 14 -1.44 -11.28 22.37
C ALA A 14 -2.15 -9.95 22.07
N LEU A 15 -1.84 -9.32 20.91
CA LEU A 15 -2.54 -8.13 20.44
C LEU A 15 -4.02 -8.43 20.14
N MET A 16 -4.29 -9.46 19.33
CA MET A 16 -5.65 -9.78 18.88
C MET A 16 -6.56 -10.29 20.01
N ASP A 17 -6.02 -11.07 20.97
CA ASP A 17 -6.76 -11.48 22.17
C ASP A 17 -7.16 -10.25 23.01
N GLY A 18 -6.26 -9.26 23.15
CA GLY A 18 -6.54 -8.01 23.85
C GLY A 18 -7.56 -7.12 23.13
N ALA A 19 -7.67 -7.24 21.81
CA ALA A 19 -8.62 -6.52 20.97
C ALA A 19 -9.96 -7.24 20.79
N TYR A 20 -10.10 -8.49 21.26
CA TYR A 20 -11.30 -9.29 21.01
C TYR A 20 -12.53 -8.74 21.75
N ASP A 21 -13.58 -8.47 20.99
CA ASP A 21 -14.88 -8.04 21.50
C ASP A 21 -15.84 -9.24 21.55
N GLU A 22 -16.06 -9.77 22.76
CA GLU A 22 -16.91 -10.95 23.00
C GLU A 22 -18.37 -10.74 22.54
N GLN A 23 -18.89 -9.51 22.63
CA GLN A 23 -20.25 -9.20 22.22
C GLN A 23 -20.37 -9.13 20.70
N ALA A 24 -19.43 -8.46 20.04
CA ALA A 24 -19.43 -8.34 18.59
C ALA A 24 -18.93 -9.61 17.87
N ARG A 25 -18.20 -10.48 18.58
CA ARG A 25 -17.49 -11.67 18.08
C ARG A 25 -16.50 -11.34 16.96
N LEU A 26 -15.80 -10.21 17.11
CA LEU A 26 -14.80 -9.67 16.20
C LEU A 26 -13.72 -8.98 17.02
N ILE A 27 -12.55 -8.75 16.46
CA ILE A 27 -11.54 -7.89 17.09
C ILE A 27 -11.81 -6.41 16.76
N ARG A 28 -11.38 -5.52 17.66
CA ARG A 28 -11.36 -4.07 17.42
C ARG A 28 -10.19 -3.67 16.52
N SER A 29 -10.35 -2.59 15.75
CA SER A 29 -9.30 -2.05 14.91
C SER A 29 -8.14 -1.51 15.78
N TYR A 30 -6.91 -1.67 15.29
CA TYR A 30 -5.74 -1.06 15.91
C TYR A 30 -5.77 0.47 15.79
N GLU A 31 -6.20 0.98 14.64
CA GLU A 31 -6.20 2.41 14.32
C GLU A 31 -7.46 3.14 14.82
N GLU A 32 -8.60 2.45 14.85
CA GLU A 32 -9.91 2.95 15.29
C GLU A 32 -10.50 2.01 16.37
N PRO A 33 -9.98 2.01 17.62
CA PRO A 33 -10.34 1.02 18.65
C PRO A 33 -11.83 0.96 19.00
N GLU A 34 -12.60 2.00 18.68
CA GLU A 34 -14.06 2.05 18.84
C GLU A 34 -14.83 1.23 17.78
N ARG A 35 -14.17 0.76 16.72
CA ARG A 35 -14.76 0.00 15.62
C ARG A 35 -14.22 -1.43 15.58
N GLN A 36 -15.04 -2.37 15.11
CA GLN A 36 -14.58 -3.74 14.84
C GLN A 36 -13.94 -3.83 13.45
N ASP A 37 -12.90 -4.64 13.33
CA ASP A 37 -12.19 -4.88 12.08
C ASP A 37 -12.53 -6.25 11.50
N THR A 38 -13.22 -6.27 10.35
CA THR A 38 -13.56 -7.52 9.65
C THR A 38 -12.32 -8.26 9.13
N ARG A 39 -11.32 -7.55 8.59
CA ARG A 39 -10.11 -8.13 8.00
C ARG A 39 -9.23 -8.72 9.09
N GLY A 40 -8.94 -7.95 10.13
CA GLY A 40 -8.21 -8.42 11.30
C GLY A 40 -8.88 -9.62 11.99
N SER A 41 -10.22 -9.65 12.03
CA SER A 41 -10.96 -10.78 12.59
C SER A 41 -10.78 -12.09 11.81
N ALA A 42 -10.63 -12.03 10.48
CA ALA A 42 -10.32 -13.22 9.68
C ALA A 42 -8.91 -13.78 10.02
N HIS A 43 -7.93 -12.90 10.26
CA HIS A 43 -6.61 -13.31 10.75
C HIS A 43 -6.66 -13.86 12.17
N TYR A 44 -7.46 -13.26 13.05
CA TYR A 44 -7.63 -13.77 14.41
C TYR A 44 -8.22 -15.18 14.42
N ALA A 45 -9.23 -15.47 13.59
CA ALA A 45 -9.75 -16.83 13.44
C ALA A 45 -8.68 -17.83 12.99
N LEU A 46 -7.80 -17.43 12.05
CA LEU A 46 -6.65 -18.24 11.64
C LEU A 46 -5.70 -18.49 12.81
N GLY A 47 -5.37 -17.45 13.58
CA GLY A 47 -4.50 -17.54 14.76
C GLY A 47 -5.08 -18.44 15.87
N LEU A 48 -6.39 -18.36 16.12
CA LEU A 48 -7.10 -19.25 17.05
C LEU A 48 -7.05 -20.72 16.62
N LEU A 49 -7.30 -21.03 15.34
CA LEU A 49 -7.24 -22.41 14.83
C LEU A 49 -5.82 -23.00 14.85
N LEU A 50 -4.83 -22.11 14.74
CA LEU A 50 -3.42 -22.44 14.79
C LEU A 50 -2.93 -22.69 16.22
N ARG A 51 -3.38 -21.89 17.20
CA ARG A 51 -3.11 -22.10 18.63
C ARG A 51 -3.86 -23.32 19.16
N ASP A 52 -5.15 -23.43 18.86
CA ASP A 52 -6.04 -24.57 19.17
C ASP A 52 -6.06 -24.95 20.67
N GLU A 53 -6.11 -23.95 21.55
CA GLU A 53 -6.14 -24.15 23.00
C GLU A 53 -7.51 -23.75 23.59
N GLY A 54 -7.99 -24.51 24.58
CA GLY A 54 -9.21 -24.18 25.33
C GLY A 54 -10.43 -23.96 24.43
N GLN A 55 -10.94 -22.72 24.38
CA GLN A 55 -12.13 -22.33 23.60
C GLN A 55 -11.79 -21.77 22.21
N ASP A 56 -10.53 -21.81 21.79
CA ASP A 56 -10.09 -21.21 20.53
C ASP A 56 -10.87 -21.73 19.32
N ARG A 57 -11.14 -23.03 19.25
CA ARG A 57 -11.88 -23.63 18.14
C ARG A 57 -13.33 -23.12 18.07
N GLU A 58 -14.02 -23.06 19.20
CA GLU A 58 -15.39 -22.53 19.28
C GLU A 58 -15.41 -21.05 18.91
N ARG A 59 -14.47 -20.28 19.45
CA ARG A 59 -14.30 -18.86 19.17
C ARG A 59 -13.98 -18.61 17.70
N ALA A 60 -13.08 -19.39 17.09
CA ALA A 60 -12.74 -19.27 15.68
C ALA A 60 -13.97 -19.52 14.81
N CYS A 61 -14.77 -20.55 15.09
CA CYS A 61 -16.01 -20.81 14.37
C CYS A 61 -17.00 -19.64 14.49
N ALA A 62 -17.12 -19.05 15.69
CA ALA A 62 -17.98 -17.90 15.94
C ALA A 62 -17.51 -16.64 15.17
N VAL A 63 -16.20 -16.38 15.15
CA VAL A 63 -15.58 -15.27 14.42
C VAL A 63 -15.76 -15.45 12.91
N ILE A 64 -15.46 -16.64 12.37
CA ILE A 64 -15.67 -16.95 10.93
C ILE A 64 -17.13 -16.74 10.55
N GLY A 65 -18.06 -17.26 11.35
CA GLY A 65 -19.49 -17.06 11.14
C GLY A 65 -19.85 -15.57 11.08
N ARG A 66 -19.27 -14.76 11.98
CA ARG A 66 -19.52 -13.33 12.01
C ARG A 66 -18.92 -12.57 10.83
N VAL A 67 -17.73 -12.94 10.36
CA VAL A 67 -17.12 -12.38 9.15
C VAL A 67 -17.96 -12.71 7.92
N LEU A 68 -18.47 -13.94 7.81
CA LEU A 68 -19.36 -14.35 6.73
C LEU A 68 -20.66 -13.52 6.69
N ASP A 69 -21.23 -13.19 7.85
CA ASP A 69 -22.44 -12.36 7.95
C ASP A 69 -22.22 -10.91 7.48
N LEU A 70 -20.98 -10.49 7.27
CA LEU A 70 -20.60 -9.16 6.78
C LEU A 70 -20.35 -9.11 5.26
N GLN A 71 -20.52 -10.23 4.56
CA GLN A 71 -20.41 -10.27 3.10
C GLN A 71 -21.61 -9.59 2.43
N PHE A 72 -21.35 -8.79 1.41
CA PHE A 72 -22.40 -8.20 0.58
C PHE A 72 -22.96 -9.22 -0.43
N ASP A 73 -24.21 -9.62 -0.22
CA ASP A 73 -24.99 -10.43 -1.16
C ASP A 73 -25.99 -9.58 -1.94
N TYR A 74 -25.47 -8.77 -2.86
CA TYR A 74 -26.28 -7.91 -3.75
C TYR A 74 -25.98 -8.21 -5.23
N PRO A 75 -26.54 -9.28 -5.83
CA PRO A 75 -26.27 -9.63 -7.21
C PRO A 75 -26.52 -8.45 -8.16
N GLY A 76 -25.54 -8.15 -9.01
CA GLY A 76 -25.57 -7.01 -9.95
C GLY A 76 -24.90 -5.73 -9.44
N GLU A 77 -24.69 -5.59 -8.12
CA GLU A 77 -23.98 -4.43 -7.57
C GLU A 77 -22.45 -4.61 -7.63
N ILE A 78 -21.71 -3.50 -7.77
CA ILE A 78 -20.24 -3.51 -7.93
C ILE A 78 -19.48 -4.03 -6.71
N TYR A 79 -20.12 -3.96 -5.54
CA TYR A 79 -19.62 -4.47 -4.28
C TYR A 79 -20.12 -5.90 -3.97
N HIS A 80 -20.82 -6.57 -4.89
CA HIS A 80 -21.22 -7.96 -4.69
C HIS A 80 -20.01 -8.87 -4.37
N GLY A 81 -20.13 -9.67 -3.31
CA GLY A 81 -19.11 -10.62 -2.89
C GLY A 81 -17.94 -10.05 -2.10
N THR A 82 -17.80 -8.72 -1.98
CA THR A 82 -16.86 -8.12 -1.00
C THR A 82 -17.50 -8.10 0.40
N PHE A 83 -16.74 -7.64 1.38
CA PHE A 83 -17.16 -7.61 2.78
C PHE A 83 -17.19 -6.18 3.30
N ARG A 84 -18.07 -5.91 4.26
CA ARG A 84 -18.04 -4.66 5.02
C ARG A 84 -16.72 -4.57 5.78
N THR A 85 -16.09 -3.39 5.76
CA THR A 85 -14.82 -3.19 6.48
C THR A 85 -14.98 -3.28 8.00
N SER A 86 -16.15 -2.88 8.48
CA SER A 86 -16.60 -3.01 9.86
C SER A 86 -18.14 -3.15 9.93
N PRO A 87 -18.71 -3.72 11.01
CA PRO A 87 -20.15 -3.67 11.29
C PRO A 87 -20.73 -2.25 11.36
N GLN A 88 -19.90 -1.23 11.61
CA GLN A 88 -20.27 0.18 11.67
C GLN A 88 -20.26 0.85 10.29
N ALA A 89 -19.55 0.29 9.29
CA ALA A 89 -19.44 0.89 7.97
C ALA A 89 -20.83 1.03 7.34
N PRO A 90 -21.18 2.19 6.74
CA PRO A 90 -22.47 2.38 6.11
C PRO A 90 -22.68 1.37 4.97
N HIS A 91 -23.94 1.07 4.67
CA HIS A 91 -24.24 0.31 3.47
C HIS A 91 -24.09 1.20 2.24
N PRO A 92 -23.43 0.73 1.17
CA PRO A 92 -23.45 1.44 -0.10
C PRO A 92 -24.88 1.60 -0.62
N PRO A 93 -25.17 2.65 -1.41
CA PRO A 93 -26.44 2.75 -2.11
C PRO A 93 -26.65 1.54 -3.03
N VAL A 94 -27.91 1.13 -3.17
CA VAL A 94 -28.36 0.03 -4.06
C VAL A 94 -29.05 0.68 -5.25
N GLY A 95 -28.74 0.25 -6.49
CA GLY A 95 -29.44 0.79 -7.65
C GLY A 95 -28.62 0.90 -8.93
N GLY A 96 -28.26 -0.24 -9.53
CA GLY A 96 -28.42 -0.40 -10.99
C GLY A 96 -27.40 0.28 -11.89
N TYR A 97 -26.15 0.41 -11.43
CA TYR A 97 -25.04 0.77 -12.32
C TYR A 97 -24.57 -0.51 -13.05
N PRO A 98 -24.73 -0.66 -14.38
CA PRO A 98 -24.35 -1.88 -15.11
C PRO A 98 -22.82 -1.96 -15.30
N TRP A 99 -22.10 -1.99 -14.17
CA TRP A 99 -20.67 -1.77 -14.08
C TRP A 99 -19.83 -2.75 -14.92
N GLN A 100 -20.33 -3.97 -15.09
CA GLN A 100 -19.73 -5.03 -15.89
C GLN A 100 -19.78 -4.77 -17.40
N ARG A 101 -20.62 -3.83 -17.87
CA ARG A 101 -20.81 -3.54 -19.31
C ARG A 101 -20.06 -2.31 -19.78
N PHE A 102 -19.45 -1.57 -18.87
CA PHE A 102 -18.73 -0.37 -19.22
C PHE A 102 -17.41 -0.69 -19.92
N ALA A 103 -17.00 0.20 -20.81
CA ALA A 103 -15.66 0.13 -21.38
C ALA A 103 -14.61 0.42 -20.30
N PRO A 104 -13.38 -0.12 -20.44
CA PRO A 104 -12.26 0.24 -19.58
C PRO A 104 -12.10 1.76 -19.43
N GLY A 105 -11.77 2.23 -18.21
CA GLY A 105 -11.60 3.66 -17.92
C GLY A 105 -12.86 4.43 -17.58
N THR A 106 -13.99 3.77 -17.44
CA THR A 106 -15.24 4.46 -17.12
C THR A 106 -15.19 5.21 -15.79
N ALA A 107 -14.48 4.69 -14.78
CA ALA A 107 -14.27 5.43 -13.53
C ALA A 107 -13.54 6.76 -13.76
N TYR A 108 -12.50 6.77 -14.60
CA TYR A 108 -11.77 7.98 -14.98
C TYR A 108 -12.67 8.98 -15.71
N TYR A 109 -13.41 8.55 -16.73
CA TYR A 109 -14.30 9.44 -17.49
C TYR A 109 -15.47 9.94 -16.64
N LEU A 110 -15.99 9.12 -15.74
CA LEU A 110 -17.03 9.52 -14.79
C LEU A 110 -16.50 10.61 -13.86
N ASP A 111 -15.35 10.41 -13.22
CA ASP A 111 -14.71 11.41 -12.35
C ASP A 111 -14.53 12.75 -13.08
N ARG A 112 -13.93 12.72 -14.28
CA ARG A 112 -13.73 13.91 -15.13
C ARG A 112 -15.04 14.61 -15.50
N THR A 113 -16.08 13.84 -15.80
CA THR A 113 -17.41 14.38 -16.15
C THR A 113 -18.05 15.05 -14.94
N LEU A 114 -17.99 14.40 -13.77
CA LEU A 114 -18.54 14.93 -12.53
C LEU A 114 -17.82 16.20 -12.07
N GLU A 115 -16.50 16.26 -12.20
CA GLU A 115 -15.71 17.47 -11.94
C GLU A 115 -16.10 18.61 -12.88
N ALA A 116 -16.23 18.35 -14.18
CA ALA A 116 -16.64 19.35 -15.16
C ALA A 116 -18.06 19.88 -14.89
N ILE A 117 -19.01 19.00 -14.54
CA ILE A 117 -20.37 19.39 -14.17
C ILE A 117 -20.36 20.28 -12.92
N ALA A 118 -19.64 19.88 -11.87
CA ALA A 118 -19.53 20.67 -10.64
C ALA A 118 -18.96 22.07 -10.92
N GLY A 119 -17.93 22.17 -11.77
CA GLY A 119 -17.35 23.45 -12.20
C GLY A 119 -18.35 24.32 -12.97
N LYS A 120 -19.14 23.75 -13.89
CA LYS A 120 -20.19 24.47 -14.62
C LYS A 120 -21.31 24.95 -13.70
N LEU A 121 -21.75 24.12 -12.74
CA LEU A 121 -22.77 24.48 -11.75
C LEU A 121 -22.29 25.62 -10.84
N ALA A 122 -21.04 25.56 -10.37
CA ALA A 122 -20.46 26.62 -9.55
C ALA A 122 -20.46 27.96 -10.28
N ALA A 123 -20.06 27.96 -11.57
CA ALA A 123 -20.07 29.15 -12.41
C ALA A 123 -21.48 29.69 -12.66
N ALA A 124 -22.47 28.82 -12.89
CA ALA A 124 -23.86 29.22 -13.15
C ALA A 124 -24.52 29.88 -11.93
N GLU A 125 -24.24 29.37 -10.73
CA GLU A 125 -24.83 29.86 -9.47
C GLU A 125 -24.01 30.98 -8.80
N ALA A 126 -22.91 31.42 -9.42
CA ALA A 126 -21.90 32.30 -8.79
C ALA A 126 -21.51 31.82 -7.37
N ALA A 127 -21.51 30.51 -7.17
CA ALA A 127 -21.26 29.87 -5.89
C ALA A 127 -19.76 29.58 -5.72
N ASP A 128 -19.33 29.40 -4.47
CA ASP A 128 -17.98 28.89 -4.19
C ASP A 128 -17.79 27.51 -4.88
N PRO A 129 -16.83 27.38 -5.81
CA PRO A 129 -16.60 26.13 -6.53
C PRO A 129 -16.29 24.95 -5.62
N ARG A 130 -15.56 25.17 -4.52
CA ARG A 130 -15.24 24.10 -3.55
C ARG A 130 -16.48 23.60 -2.83
N LYS A 131 -17.32 24.51 -2.35
CA LYS A 131 -18.61 24.15 -1.75
C LYS A 131 -19.51 23.41 -2.74
N MET A 132 -19.61 23.88 -3.99
CA MET A 132 -20.44 23.24 -5.01
C MET A 132 -19.92 21.83 -5.37
N LYS A 133 -18.60 21.66 -5.53
CA LYS A 133 -17.96 20.34 -5.75
C LYS A 133 -18.30 19.37 -4.62
N ARG A 134 -18.25 19.81 -3.35
CA ARG A 134 -18.62 18.97 -2.19
C ARG A 134 -20.09 18.58 -2.19
N LEU A 135 -21.00 19.52 -2.42
CA LEU A 135 -22.45 19.23 -2.49
C LEU A 135 -22.77 18.25 -3.61
N PHE A 136 -22.20 18.47 -4.80
CA PHE A 136 -22.41 17.59 -5.95
C PHE A 136 -21.83 16.19 -5.70
N LYS A 137 -20.61 16.09 -5.15
CA LYS A 137 -20.01 14.80 -4.77
C LYS A 137 -20.86 14.05 -3.74
N SER A 138 -21.43 14.77 -2.76
CA SER A 138 -22.36 14.19 -1.78
C SER A 138 -23.59 13.59 -2.46
N ALA A 139 -24.24 14.35 -3.35
CA ALA A 139 -25.41 13.87 -4.08
C ALA A 139 -25.10 12.67 -4.99
N VAL A 140 -23.93 12.66 -5.66
CA VAL A 140 -23.47 11.50 -6.43
C VAL A 140 -23.32 10.28 -5.54
N SER A 141 -22.74 10.45 -4.34
CA SER A 141 -22.48 9.35 -3.40
C SER A 141 -23.75 8.73 -2.81
N GLU A 142 -24.89 9.42 -2.90
CA GLU A 142 -26.21 8.86 -2.55
C GLU A 142 -26.79 7.95 -3.64
N VAL A 143 -26.28 8.03 -4.87
CA VAL A 143 -26.79 7.30 -6.04
C VAL A 143 -25.81 6.23 -6.53
N LEU A 144 -24.52 6.58 -6.60
CA LEU A 144 -23.45 5.69 -7.02
C LEU A 144 -22.58 5.34 -5.81
N PRO A 145 -22.29 4.05 -5.57
CA PRO A 145 -21.51 3.65 -4.40
C PRO A 145 -20.05 4.14 -4.53
N PRO A 146 -19.59 5.11 -3.72
CA PRO A 146 -18.23 5.60 -3.81
C PRO A 146 -17.25 4.51 -3.34
N VAL A 147 -16.33 4.15 -4.24
CA VAL A 147 -15.27 3.16 -3.98
C VAL A 147 -14.31 3.69 -2.91
N TRP A 148 -13.91 2.83 -1.98
CA TRP A 148 -13.05 3.12 -0.81
C TRP A 148 -13.64 4.07 0.24
N ASP A 149 -14.90 4.47 0.08
CA ASP A 149 -15.62 5.31 1.05
C ASP A 149 -16.84 4.52 1.60
N SER A 150 -17.76 4.13 0.71
CA SER A 150 -18.92 3.31 1.08
C SER A 150 -18.62 1.81 1.19
N TYR A 151 -17.64 1.32 0.44
CA TYR A 151 -17.14 -0.05 0.48
C TYR A 151 -15.69 -0.11 0.03
N ASP A 152 -14.94 -1.09 0.52
CA ASP A 152 -13.62 -1.42 -0.02
C ASP A 152 -13.69 -2.75 -0.80
N PRO A 153 -13.42 -2.74 -2.12
CA PRO A 153 -13.45 -3.97 -2.91
C PRO A 153 -12.30 -4.92 -2.58
N ASN A 154 -11.21 -4.43 -1.98
CA ASN A 154 -10.01 -5.20 -1.64
C ASN A 154 -10.22 -6.15 -0.46
N TRP A 155 -11.22 -5.86 0.41
CA TRP A 155 -11.55 -6.73 1.55
C TRP A 155 -11.87 -8.16 1.12
N ARG A 156 -12.46 -8.29 -0.06
CA ARG A 156 -12.66 -9.56 -0.75
C ARG A 156 -11.37 -10.36 -0.88
N GLU A 157 -10.33 -9.78 -1.47
CA GLU A 157 -9.05 -10.45 -1.73
C GLU A 157 -8.32 -10.82 -0.42
N PHE A 158 -8.33 -9.93 0.57
CA PHE A 158 -7.74 -10.20 1.88
C PHE A 158 -8.45 -11.35 2.61
N ILE A 159 -9.78 -11.28 2.75
CA ILE A 159 -10.56 -12.29 3.48
C ILE A 159 -10.54 -13.62 2.74
N ALA A 160 -10.62 -13.61 1.40
CA ALA A 160 -10.55 -14.82 0.61
C ALA A 160 -9.18 -15.51 0.74
N SER A 161 -8.09 -14.75 0.85
CA SER A 161 -6.76 -15.29 1.11
C SER A 161 -6.68 -15.93 2.51
N ALA A 162 -7.20 -15.26 3.55
CA ALA A 162 -7.25 -15.83 4.90
C ALA A 162 -8.07 -17.12 4.96
N PHE A 163 -9.25 -17.14 4.34
CA PHE A 163 -10.10 -18.32 4.29
C PHE A 163 -9.48 -19.45 3.46
N ALA A 164 -8.71 -19.14 2.43
CA ALA A 164 -8.00 -20.16 1.65
C ALA A 164 -6.98 -20.91 2.52
N VAL A 165 -6.26 -20.19 3.39
CA VAL A 165 -5.35 -20.80 4.38
C VAL A 165 -6.12 -21.61 5.41
N ILE A 166 -7.21 -21.07 5.97
CA ILE A 166 -8.03 -21.77 6.96
C ILE A 166 -8.59 -23.08 6.39
N LEU A 167 -9.20 -23.04 5.22
CA LEU A 167 -9.75 -24.23 4.56
C LEU A 167 -8.66 -25.22 4.16
N SER A 168 -7.47 -24.74 3.77
CA SER A 168 -6.36 -25.64 3.40
C SER A 168 -5.73 -26.37 4.58
N LEU A 169 -5.73 -25.78 5.78
CA LEU A 169 -5.00 -26.31 6.94
C LEU A 169 -5.90 -26.83 8.07
N PHE A 170 -7.12 -26.33 8.19
CA PHE A 170 -7.96 -26.52 9.38
C PHE A 170 -9.40 -26.93 9.06
N GLU A 171 -9.74 -27.27 7.81
CA GLU A 171 -11.09 -27.69 7.41
C GLU A 171 -11.64 -28.82 8.29
N GLU A 172 -10.83 -29.83 8.62
CA GLU A 172 -11.22 -30.95 9.48
C GLU A 172 -11.59 -30.51 10.92
N LYS A 173 -11.16 -29.33 11.34
CA LYS A 173 -11.52 -28.72 12.63
C LYS A 173 -12.80 -27.89 12.55
N LEU A 174 -13.38 -27.65 11.38
CA LEU A 174 -14.57 -26.82 11.24
C LEU A 174 -15.84 -27.67 11.14
N PRO A 175 -17.00 -27.17 11.64
CA PRO A 175 -18.29 -27.80 11.37
C PRO A 175 -18.56 -27.87 9.86
N PRO A 176 -19.06 -28.99 9.31
CA PRO A 176 -19.31 -29.12 7.87
C PRO A 176 -20.21 -28.03 7.27
N ASP A 177 -21.22 -27.59 8.02
CA ASP A 177 -22.10 -26.49 7.60
C ASP A 177 -21.36 -25.15 7.50
N LEU A 178 -20.37 -24.91 8.37
CA LEU A 178 -19.55 -23.70 8.32
C LEU A 178 -18.63 -23.75 7.09
N VAL A 179 -18.01 -24.90 6.81
CA VAL A 179 -17.19 -25.10 5.60
C VAL A 179 -18.01 -24.83 4.35
N ARG A 180 -19.22 -25.40 4.25
CA ARG A 180 -20.14 -25.13 3.12
C ARG A 180 -20.46 -23.64 2.97
N ARG A 181 -20.75 -22.94 4.07
CA ARG A 181 -20.99 -21.48 4.05
C ARG A 181 -19.75 -20.69 3.59
N MET A 182 -18.56 -21.11 4.00
CA MET A 182 -17.31 -20.51 3.53
C MET A 182 -17.16 -20.73 2.02
N ASP A 183 -17.39 -21.93 1.50
CA ASP A 183 -17.31 -22.21 0.06
C ASP A 183 -18.29 -21.37 -0.77
N GLU A 184 -19.54 -21.25 -0.34
CA GLU A 184 -20.54 -20.38 -0.98
C GLU A 184 -20.13 -18.90 -0.97
N SER A 185 -19.58 -18.44 0.16
CA SER A 185 -19.07 -17.08 0.30
C SER A 185 -17.87 -16.82 -0.62
N MET A 186 -16.95 -17.78 -0.72
CA MET A 186 -15.77 -17.67 -1.57
C MET A 186 -16.10 -17.76 -3.05
N ALA A 187 -17.14 -18.51 -3.43
CA ALA A 187 -17.62 -18.50 -4.80
C ALA A 187 -18.08 -17.11 -5.24
N ARG A 188 -18.84 -16.39 -4.39
CA ARG A 188 -19.27 -15.00 -4.64
C ARG A 188 -18.09 -14.03 -4.67
N ALA A 189 -17.16 -14.19 -3.73
CA ALA A 189 -15.96 -13.39 -3.66
C ALA A 189 -15.14 -13.52 -4.97
N VAL A 190 -14.77 -14.75 -5.34
CA VAL A 190 -13.92 -15.00 -6.51
C VAL A 190 -14.60 -14.57 -7.81
N GLN A 191 -15.89 -14.87 -7.98
CA GLN A 191 -16.63 -14.40 -9.15
C GLN A 191 -16.61 -12.88 -9.26
N GLY A 192 -16.92 -12.16 -8.16
CA GLY A 192 -16.87 -10.71 -8.18
C GLY A 192 -15.45 -10.13 -8.37
N SER A 193 -14.40 -10.85 -7.95
CA SER A 193 -13.00 -10.47 -8.23
C SER A 193 -12.68 -10.58 -9.73
N ILE A 194 -13.13 -11.66 -10.39
CA ILE A 194 -13.01 -11.84 -11.84
C ILE A 194 -13.78 -10.75 -12.59
N ASP A 195 -15.02 -10.49 -12.19
CA ASP A 195 -15.84 -9.45 -12.81
C ASP A 195 -15.20 -8.05 -12.66
N ARG A 196 -14.63 -7.73 -11.49
CA ARG A 196 -13.84 -6.50 -11.27
C ARG A 196 -12.64 -6.45 -12.22
N ARG A 197 -11.88 -7.54 -12.33
CA ARG A 197 -10.69 -7.62 -13.19
C ARG A 197 -11.03 -7.46 -14.67
N LEU A 198 -12.13 -8.04 -15.14
CA LEU A 198 -12.53 -7.99 -16.55
C LEU A 198 -13.18 -6.67 -16.97
N SER A 199 -13.91 -6.02 -16.06
CA SER A 199 -14.56 -4.73 -16.35
C SER A 199 -13.60 -3.54 -16.28
N ASP A 200 -12.50 -3.66 -15.53
CA ASP A 200 -11.57 -2.57 -15.23
C ASP A 200 -12.28 -1.32 -14.66
N ALA A 201 -13.45 -1.53 -14.04
CA ALA A 201 -14.24 -0.46 -13.42
C ALA A 201 -13.61 0.03 -12.12
N VAL A 202 -12.92 -0.87 -11.41
CA VAL A 202 -12.11 -0.53 -10.24
C VAL A 202 -10.74 -1.19 -10.38
N PRO A 203 -9.66 -0.42 -10.45
CA PRO A 203 -8.34 -0.97 -10.72
C PRO A 203 -7.84 -1.87 -9.61
N MET A 204 -6.89 -2.76 -9.96
CA MET A 204 -6.17 -3.59 -9.01
C MET A 204 -4.71 -3.15 -8.95
N ASN A 205 -4.27 -2.76 -7.76
CA ASN A 205 -2.88 -2.54 -7.42
C ASN A 205 -2.11 -3.88 -7.34
N THR A 206 -0.78 -3.83 -7.24
CA THR A 206 0.12 -4.99 -7.32
C THR A 206 -0.28 -6.09 -6.35
N ASN A 207 -0.43 -5.75 -5.07
CA ASN A 207 -0.78 -6.70 -4.02
C ASN A 207 -2.17 -7.32 -4.24
N ILE A 208 -3.14 -6.52 -4.71
CA ILE A 208 -4.50 -6.98 -4.99
C ILE A 208 -4.53 -7.88 -6.22
N GLU A 209 -3.73 -7.58 -7.24
CA GLU A 209 -3.59 -8.42 -8.42
C GLU A 209 -2.94 -9.77 -8.09
N LEU A 210 -1.89 -9.78 -7.25
CA LEU A 210 -1.28 -11.01 -6.74
C LEU A 210 -2.29 -11.85 -5.94
N MET A 211 -3.10 -11.22 -5.10
CA MET A 211 -4.15 -11.92 -4.33
C MET A 211 -5.25 -12.44 -5.26
N HIS A 212 -5.67 -11.65 -6.24
CA HIS A 212 -6.67 -12.04 -7.24
C HIS A 212 -6.24 -13.33 -7.95
N ILE A 213 -5.00 -13.40 -8.43
CA ILE A 213 -4.44 -14.61 -9.05
C ILE A 213 -4.43 -15.77 -8.06
N PHE A 214 -4.02 -15.54 -6.81
CA PHE A 214 -4.00 -16.58 -5.78
C PHE A 214 -5.38 -17.17 -5.52
N ILE A 215 -6.38 -16.33 -5.24
CA ILE A 215 -7.71 -16.78 -4.84
C ILE A 215 -8.46 -17.43 -6.01
N THR A 216 -8.32 -16.89 -7.23
CA THR A 216 -8.93 -17.47 -8.43
C THR A 216 -8.36 -18.86 -8.72
N HIS A 217 -7.03 -19.02 -8.56
CA HIS A 217 -6.38 -20.32 -8.66
C HIS A 217 -6.85 -21.27 -7.56
N CYS A 218 -6.73 -20.87 -6.29
CA CYS A 218 -6.99 -21.72 -5.14
C CYS A 218 -8.43 -22.24 -5.13
N TYR A 219 -9.41 -21.33 -5.25
CA TYR A 219 -10.83 -21.70 -5.26
C TYR A 219 -11.26 -22.32 -6.57
N GLY A 220 -10.61 -21.99 -7.70
CA GLY A 220 -10.82 -22.71 -8.95
C GLY A 220 -10.55 -24.21 -8.81
N TYR A 221 -9.44 -24.58 -8.17
CA TYR A 221 -9.15 -25.98 -7.85
C TYR A 221 -10.06 -26.56 -6.77
N ARG A 222 -10.41 -25.78 -5.74
CA ARG A 222 -11.27 -26.24 -4.64
C ARG A 222 -12.70 -26.57 -5.12
N LEU A 223 -13.25 -25.74 -6.00
CA LEU A 223 -14.63 -25.85 -6.48
C LEU A 223 -14.75 -26.56 -7.84
N GLY A 224 -13.62 -26.89 -8.48
CA GLY A 224 -13.61 -27.56 -9.79
C GLY A 224 -13.92 -26.64 -10.98
N GLU A 225 -13.77 -25.32 -10.80
CA GLU A 225 -14.06 -24.29 -11.79
C GLU A 225 -12.89 -24.09 -12.77
N THR A 226 -12.89 -24.83 -13.88
CA THR A 226 -11.82 -24.82 -14.89
C THR A 226 -11.62 -23.46 -15.56
N GLY A 227 -12.70 -22.67 -15.67
CA GLY A 227 -12.64 -21.29 -16.16
C GLY A 227 -11.82 -20.37 -15.25
N TRP A 228 -11.98 -20.51 -13.94
CA TRP A 228 -11.23 -19.71 -12.96
C TRP A 228 -9.75 -20.09 -12.94
N ILE A 229 -9.46 -21.39 -13.03
CA ILE A 229 -8.08 -21.90 -13.16
C ILE A 229 -7.40 -21.31 -14.40
N SER A 230 -8.09 -21.34 -15.55
CA SER A 230 -7.56 -20.79 -16.82
C SER A 230 -7.34 -19.28 -16.74
N HIS A 231 -8.27 -18.55 -16.11
CA HIS A 231 -8.16 -17.12 -15.87
C HIS A 231 -6.94 -16.80 -14.99
N ALA A 232 -6.78 -17.50 -13.86
CA ALA A 232 -5.66 -17.31 -12.95
C ALA A 232 -4.31 -17.50 -13.66
N TYR A 233 -4.18 -18.53 -14.51
CA TYR A 233 -2.96 -18.73 -15.30
C TYR A 233 -2.69 -17.61 -16.29
N ALA A 234 -3.70 -17.18 -17.04
CA ALA A 234 -3.54 -16.07 -17.98
C ALA A 234 -3.08 -14.79 -17.26
N GLN A 235 -3.66 -14.50 -16.08
CA GLN A 235 -3.26 -13.36 -15.27
C GLN A 235 -1.84 -13.52 -14.70
N ALA A 236 -1.46 -14.71 -14.23
CA ALA A 236 -0.10 -14.99 -13.72
C ALA A 236 0.98 -14.82 -14.79
N GLU A 237 0.74 -15.32 -16.01
CA GLU A 237 1.66 -15.16 -17.14
C GLU A 237 1.80 -13.69 -17.55
N SER A 238 0.68 -12.96 -17.65
CA SER A 238 0.69 -11.54 -17.98
C SER A 238 1.40 -10.69 -16.91
N PHE A 239 1.21 -11.04 -15.63
CA PHE A 239 1.94 -10.40 -14.54
C PHE A 239 3.45 -10.65 -14.65
N LEU A 240 3.85 -11.89 -14.90
CA LEU A 240 5.25 -12.25 -15.07
C LEU A 240 5.90 -11.57 -16.28
N GLU A 241 5.19 -11.48 -17.40
CA GLU A 241 5.66 -10.80 -18.61
C GLU A 241 5.97 -9.31 -18.31
N ARG A 242 5.04 -8.60 -17.67
CA ARG A 242 5.26 -7.20 -17.24
C ARG A 242 6.41 -7.08 -16.24
N HIS A 243 6.50 -7.99 -15.27
CA HIS A 243 7.60 -7.99 -14.30
C HIS A 243 8.96 -8.16 -14.98
N ARG A 244 9.08 -9.07 -15.96
CA ARG A 244 10.34 -9.39 -16.65
C ARG A 244 10.93 -8.23 -17.45
N GLU A 245 10.13 -7.23 -17.82
CA GLU A 245 10.63 -6.07 -18.56
C GLU A 245 11.78 -5.35 -17.81
N PHE A 246 11.63 -5.19 -16.49
CA PHE A 246 12.64 -4.53 -15.64
C PHE A 246 13.00 -5.28 -14.36
N GLY A 247 12.35 -6.42 -14.09
CA GLY A 247 12.46 -7.16 -12.84
C GLY A 247 11.90 -6.37 -11.67
N THR A 248 10.75 -5.71 -11.84
CA THR A 248 10.15 -4.79 -10.85
C THR A 248 8.62 -4.85 -10.90
N PHE A 249 7.95 -4.51 -9.80
CA PHE A 249 6.51 -4.26 -9.77
C PHE A 249 6.15 -2.82 -10.14
N ALA A 250 4.89 -2.58 -10.47
CA ALA A 250 4.38 -1.25 -10.79
C ALA A 250 4.36 -0.33 -9.55
N GLU A 251 4.00 -0.87 -8.39
CA GLU A 251 4.19 -0.20 -7.10
C GLU A 251 5.63 -0.45 -6.61
N PHE A 252 6.56 0.21 -7.29
CA PHE A 252 7.98 0.00 -7.07
C PHE A 252 8.47 0.58 -5.74
N ASN A 253 9.38 -0.17 -5.12
CA ASN A 253 10.13 0.16 -3.91
C ASN A 253 9.24 0.84 -2.87
N THR A 254 8.37 0.07 -2.21
CA THR A 254 7.38 0.59 -1.26
C THR A 254 7.67 0.02 0.13
N THR A 255 7.66 0.90 1.13
CA THR A 255 7.78 0.52 2.54
C THR A 255 6.51 -0.14 3.06
N THR A 256 5.34 0.09 2.45
CA THR A 256 4.06 -0.47 2.92
C THR A 256 3.76 -1.81 2.26
N TYR A 257 3.74 -1.87 0.93
CA TYR A 257 3.07 -2.98 0.22
C TYR A 257 3.95 -4.19 -0.05
N TYR A 258 5.28 -4.07 -0.03
CA TYR A 258 6.18 -5.21 -0.27
C TYR A 258 6.02 -6.32 0.77
N GLY A 259 5.68 -5.98 2.02
CA GLY A 259 5.34 -6.99 3.01
C GLY A 259 4.07 -7.77 2.64
N VAL A 260 3.06 -7.09 2.08
CA VAL A 260 1.84 -7.74 1.57
C VAL A 260 2.16 -8.61 0.35
N ASP A 261 2.94 -8.09 -0.60
CA ASP A 261 3.35 -8.83 -1.80
C ASP A 261 4.11 -10.11 -1.45
N LEU A 262 5.09 -10.03 -0.53
CA LEU A 262 5.81 -11.19 -0.01
C LEU A 262 4.88 -12.21 0.66
N THR A 263 3.87 -11.73 1.39
CA THR A 263 2.90 -12.63 2.02
C THR A 263 2.15 -13.43 0.98
N VAL A 264 1.66 -12.77 -0.06
CA VAL A 264 0.87 -13.41 -1.13
C VAL A 264 1.73 -14.34 -1.99
N LEU A 265 2.96 -13.96 -2.32
CA LEU A 265 3.90 -14.85 -3.00
C LEU A 265 4.25 -16.07 -2.14
N GLY A 266 4.36 -15.89 -0.82
CA GLY A 266 4.44 -16.97 0.15
C GLY A 266 3.19 -17.88 0.14
N LEU A 267 1.99 -17.33 -0.05
CA LEU A 267 0.77 -18.12 -0.25
C LEU A 267 0.83 -18.93 -1.53
N TRP A 268 1.30 -18.36 -2.65
CA TRP A 268 1.49 -19.10 -3.89
C TRP A 268 2.47 -20.25 -3.68
N ARG A 269 3.62 -19.99 -3.04
CA ARG A 269 4.65 -20.99 -2.75
C ARG A 269 4.15 -22.15 -1.89
N ARG A 270 3.25 -21.89 -0.93
CA ARG A 270 2.75 -22.89 0.02
C ARG A 270 1.47 -23.61 -0.42
N PHE A 271 0.57 -22.90 -1.09
CA PHE A 271 -0.80 -23.37 -1.37
C PHE A 271 -1.12 -23.41 -2.87
N GLY A 272 -0.19 -23.00 -3.73
CA GLY A 272 -0.29 -23.19 -5.17
C GLY A 272 -0.43 -24.66 -5.55
N ARG A 273 -1.33 -24.95 -6.49
CA ARG A 273 -1.71 -26.32 -6.90
C ARG A 273 -1.20 -26.73 -8.28
N SER A 274 -0.31 -25.95 -8.87
CA SER A 274 0.35 -26.33 -10.12
C SER A 274 1.79 -25.86 -10.19
N ASP A 275 2.60 -26.66 -10.88
CA ASP A 275 4.03 -26.40 -11.05
C ASP A 275 4.28 -25.05 -11.72
N ARG A 276 3.43 -24.66 -12.68
CA ARG A 276 3.60 -23.40 -13.39
C ARG A 276 3.37 -22.19 -12.50
N LEU A 277 2.29 -22.15 -11.71
CA LEU A 277 2.05 -21.05 -10.77
C LEU A 277 3.17 -20.97 -9.73
N LEU A 278 3.61 -22.12 -9.21
CA LEU A 278 4.72 -22.20 -8.26
C LEU A 278 6.03 -21.67 -8.86
N GLN A 279 6.32 -21.98 -10.12
CA GLN A 279 7.49 -21.47 -10.82
C GLN A 279 7.43 -19.95 -11.00
N ILE A 280 6.29 -19.41 -11.45
CA ILE A 280 6.07 -17.97 -11.58
C ILE A 280 6.26 -17.28 -10.23
N GLY A 281 5.61 -17.79 -9.18
CA GLY A 281 5.69 -17.23 -7.83
C GLY A 281 7.13 -17.16 -7.31
N ARG A 282 7.94 -18.21 -7.51
CA ARG A 282 9.37 -18.19 -7.11
C ARG A 282 10.18 -17.14 -7.86
N GLU A 283 9.92 -16.94 -9.14
CA GLU A 283 10.62 -15.93 -9.94
C GLU A 283 10.28 -14.51 -9.46
N LEU A 284 9.01 -14.25 -9.17
CA LEU A 284 8.54 -12.97 -8.63
C LEU A 284 9.07 -12.73 -7.20
N GLU A 285 9.00 -13.73 -6.31
CA GLU A 285 9.49 -13.64 -4.92
C GLU A 285 11.00 -13.38 -4.89
N ARG A 286 11.78 -14.09 -5.72
CA ARG A 286 13.23 -13.84 -5.88
C ARG A 286 13.50 -12.39 -6.33
N GLY A 287 12.83 -11.91 -7.37
CA GLY A 287 13.02 -10.55 -7.88
C GLY A 287 12.69 -9.47 -6.85
N LEU A 288 11.64 -9.69 -6.04
CA LEU A 288 11.28 -8.78 -4.95
C LEU A 288 12.36 -8.72 -3.87
N TRP A 289 12.86 -9.87 -3.41
CA TRP A 289 13.97 -9.94 -2.45
C TRP A 289 15.25 -9.27 -2.96
N GLU A 290 15.59 -9.48 -4.23
CA GLU A 290 16.73 -8.82 -4.88
C GLU A 290 16.57 -7.30 -4.90
N ASN A 291 15.39 -6.78 -5.26
CA ASN A 291 15.13 -5.35 -5.22
C ASN A 291 15.20 -4.79 -3.79
N MET A 292 14.59 -5.45 -2.81
CA MET A 292 14.68 -5.02 -1.41
C MET A 292 16.14 -4.94 -0.94
N ALA A 293 16.95 -5.96 -1.21
CA ALA A 293 18.35 -5.97 -0.83
C ALA A 293 19.16 -4.84 -1.48
N LEU A 294 18.87 -4.52 -2.75
CA LEU A 294 19.53 -3.41 -3.44
C LEU A 294 19.27 -2.07 -2.75
N TYR A 295 18.04 -1.82 -2.27
CA TYR A 295 17.64 -0.56 -1.66
C TYR A 295 17.78 -0.52 -0.13
N TYR A 296 18.03 -1.65 0.54
CA TYR A 296 18.08 -1.73 2.00
C TYR A 296 19.40 -1.21 2.59
N ASN A 297 19.32 -0.41 3.65
CA ASN A 297 20.47 0.00 4.43
C ASN A 297 20.46 -0.70 5.80
N ALA A 298 21.37 -1.64 6.04
CA ALA A 298 21.43 -2.39 7.30
C ALA A 298 21.85 -1.55 8.52
N ASN A 299 22.55 -0.43 8.34
CA ASN A 299 22.95 0.44 9.45
C ASN A 299 21.81 1.35 9.92
N LEU A 300 20.97 1.79 8.97
CA LEU A 300 19.75 2.56 9.24
C LEU A 300 18.55 1.65 9.48
N GLU A 301 18.69 0.36 9.17
CA GLU A 301 17.68 -0.69 9.20
C GLU A 301 16.39 -0.31 8.48
N ASN A 302 16.51 0.28 7.30
CA ASN A 302 15.37 0.74 6.53
C ASN A 302 15.64 0.67 5.02
N LEU A 303 14.58 0.67 4.22
CA LEU A 303 14.69 0.83 2.76
C LEU A 303 15.05 2.27 2.43
N CYS A 304 15.88 2.46 1.40
CA CYS A 304 16.04 3.76 0.76
C CYS A 304 14.89 3.95 -0.22
N GLY A 305 14.31 5.15 -0.28
CA GLY A 305 13.38 5.52 -1.35
C GLY A 305 14.09 5.65 -2.71
N PRO A 306 13.42 6.20 -3.73
CA PRO A 306 12.09 6.81 -3.67
C PRO A 306 10.99 5.76 -3.53
N TYR A 307 9.78 6.18 -3.15
CA TYR A 307 8.64 5.27 -2.99
C TYR A 307 7.55 5.62 -4.00
N ALA A 308 7.18 4.68 -4.88
CA ALA A 308 6.07 4.90 -5.83
C ALA A 308 4.72 5.03 -5.08
N ARG A 309 4.62 4.36 -3.93
CA ARG A 309 3.45 4.39 -3.06
C ARG A 309 3.81 3.95 -1.64
N ALA A 310 3.72 4.82 -0.65
CA ALA A 310 3.95 4.50 0.76
C ALA A 310 3.14 5.41 1.69
N TYR A 311 2.72 4.88 2.85
CA TYR A 311 2.18 5.72 3.93
C TYR A 311 3.30 6.42 4.71
N ASP A 312 4.40 5.70 4.95
CA ASP A 312 5.53 6.17 5.76
C ASP A 312 6.88 5.93 5.12
N MET A 313 7.84 6.71 5.60
CA MET A 313 9.26 6.50 5.32
C MET A 313 9.83 5.28 6.05
N GLU A 314 9.23 4.90 7.18
CA GLU A 314 9.76 3.86 8.07
C GLU A 314 9.11 2.49 7.82
N MET A 315 9.91 1.48 7.50
CA MET A 315 9.43 0.11 7.21
C MET A 315 8.87 -0.66 8.44
N GLN A 316 8.78 -0.01 9.60
CA GLN A 316 8.24 -0.58 10.84
C GLN A 316 6.93 0.12 11.27
N GLU A 317 6.46 1.15 10.56
CA GLU A 317 5.21 1.87 10.89
C GLU A 317 4.02 1.21 10.21
N HIS A 318 3.62 1.62 9.00
CA HIS A 318 2.52 0.97 8.27
C HIS A 318 3.07 -0.10 7.31
N SER A 319 3.64 -1.17 7.86
CA SER A 319 4.34 -2.19 7.09
C SER A 319 4.54 -3.50 7.83
N SER A 320 4.66 -4.59 7.07
CA SER A 320 5.13 -5.89 7.55
C SER A 320 6.53 -6.28 7.05
N ILE A 321 7.26 -5.40 6.37
CA ILE A 321 8.62 -5.70 5.86
C ILE A 321 9.57 -6.08 7.00
N GLY A 322 9.55 -5.36 8.12
CA GLY A 322 10.36 -5.67 9.30
C GLY A 322 10.14 -7.10 9.82
N VAL A 323 8.91 -7.60 9.74
CA VAL A 323 8.55 -8.98 10.11
C VAL A 323 9.20 -10.01 9.18
N PHE A 324 9.24 -9.75 7.87
CA PHE A 324 9.94 -10.60 6.90
C PHE A 324 11.46 -10.61 7.13
N VAL A 325 12.05 -9.45 7.43
CA VAL A 325 13.49 -9.36 7.76
C VAL A 325 13.79 -10.11 9.06
N TYR A 326 12.94 -10.01 10.08
CA TYR A 326 13.08 -10.81 11.30
C TYR A 326 13.00 -12.32 11.02
N LEU A 327 12.04 -12.78 10.22
CA LEU A 327 11.97 -14.20 9.85
C LEU A 327 13.23 -14.69 9.14
N LEU A 328 13.84 -13.82 8.32
CA LEU A 328 15.08 -14.10 7.61
C LEU A 328 16.29 -14.17 8.56
N LEU A 329 16.45 -13.18 9.45
CA LEU A 329 17.65 -13.02 10.26
C LEU A 329 17.58 -13.74 11.63
N GLY A 330 16.45 -13.63 12.33
CA GLY A 330 16.19 -14.29 13.60
C GLY A 330 16.58 -13.50 14.84
N GLU A 331 17.17 -14.20 15.81
CA GLU A 331 17.52 -13.69 17.13
C GLU A 331 18.35 -12.40 17.04
N GLY A 332 17.97 -11.38 17.82
CA GLY A 332 18.61 -10.07 17.83
C GLY A 332 17.95 -9.03 16.91
N TYR A 333 16.95 -9.43 16.13
CA TYR A 333 16.18 -8.55 15.23
C TYR A 333 14.69 -8.43 15.62
N GLU A 334 14.32 -8.84 16.83
CA GLU A 334 12.94 -8.76 17.34
C GLU A 334 12.39 -7.32 17.33
N HIS A 335 13.25 -6.30 17.45
CA HIS A 335 12.82 -4.90 17.38
C HIS A 335 12.19 -4.53 16.03
N LEU A 336 12.54 -5.24 14.94
CA LEU A 336 11.95 -5.01 13.62
C LEU A 336 10.48 -5.45 13.52
N THR A 337 9.98 -6.23 14.48
CA THR A 337 8.58 -6.71 14.52
C THR A 337 7.69 -5.81 15.37
N ARG A 338 8.06 -4.55 15.60
CA ARG A 338 7.29 -3.60 16.39
C ARG A 338 5.81 -3.61 15.98
N VAL A 339 4.94 -3.67 16.99
CA VAL A 339 3.49 -3.75 16.78
C VAL A 339 2.99 -2.52 16.01
N ASN A 340 2.18 -2.77 14.98
CA ASN A 340 1.53 -1.75 14.15
C ASN A 340 0.19 -2.25 13.59
N CYS A 341 -0.40 -1.47 12.67
CA CYS A 341 -1.72 -1.77 12.08
C CYS A 341 -1.76 -3.06 11.23
N GLU A 342 -0.60 -3.57 10.81
CA GLU A 342 -0.48 -4.81 10.03
C GLU A 342 -0.15 -6.04 10.91
N THR A 343 0.10 -5.88 12.22
CA THR A 343 0.48 -7.00 13.11
C THR A 343 -0.54 -8.14 13.18
N CYS A 344 -1.83 -7.87 12.95
CA CYS A 344 -2.84 -8.95 12.84
C CYS A 344 -2.52 -9.92 11.69
N HIS A 345 -1.82 -9.47 10.65
CA HIS A 345 -1.44 -10.28 9.49
C HIS A 345 -0.26 -11.23 9.77
N ASP A 346 0.50 -11.00 10.85
CA ASP A 346 1.73 -11.74 11.16
C ASP A 346 1.53 -13.25 11.34
N VAL A 347 0.34 -13.70 11.76
CA VAL A 347 0.00 -15.13 11.81
C VAL A 347 0.06 -15.79 10.43
N MET A 348 -0.37 -15.07 9.39
CA MET A 348 -0.29 -15.55 8.00
C MET A 348 1.14 -15.49 7.49
N ILE A 349 1.86 -14.40 7.79
CA ILE A 349 3.28 -14.22 7.44
C ILE A 349 4.13 -15.35 8.05
N ALA A 350 3.93 -15.65 9.33
CA ALA A 350 4.60 -16.75 10.01
C ALA A 350 4.32 -18.10 9.34
N LEU A 351 3.09 -18.35 8.89
CA LEU A 351 2.74 -19.59 8.19
C LEU A 351 3.44 -19.71 6.84
N VAL A 352 3.49 -18.65 6.04
CA VAL A 352 4.14 -18.68 4.71
C VAL A 352 5.67 -18.65 4.78
N GLY A 353 6.23 -18.03 5.82
CA GLY A 353 7.67 -17.90 6.02
C GLY A 353 8.36 -17.14 4.90
N VAL A 354 9.67 -17.32 4.76
CA VAL A 354 10.51 -16.64 3.76
C VAL A 354 11.21 -17.63 2.84
N ASP A 355 11.56 -17.19 1.63
CA ASP A 355 12.41 -17.92 0.66
C ASP A 355 13.36 -16.96 -0.06
N ALA A 356 14.05 -16.12 0.72
CA ALA A 356 15.02 -15.18 0.18
C ALA A 356 16.24 -15.91 -0.42
N PRO A 357 16.74 -15.50 -1.60
CA PRO A 357 17.98 -16.02 -2.14
C PRO A 357 19.16 -15.85 -1.17
N THR A 358 20.02 -16.87 -1.05
CA THR A 358 21.15 -16.83 -0.11
C THR A 358 22.10 -15.68 -0.37
N GLU A 359 22.22 -15.26 -1.64
CA GLU A 359 23.09 -14.16 -2.08
C GLU A 359 22.66 -12.78 -1.57
N VAL A 360 21.38 -12.58 -1.23
CA VAL A 360 20.88 -11.28 -0.78
C VAL A 360 20.96 -11.09 0.73
N ILE A 361 21.06 -12.18 1.50
CA ILE A 361 21.10 -12.16 2.96
C ILE A 361 22.17 -11.22 3.53
N PRO A 362 23.43 -11.18 3.01
CA PRO A 362 24.45 -10.28 3.54
C PRO A 362 24.05 -8.80 3.57
N TYR A 363 23.24 -8.34 2.60
CA TYR A 363 22.75 -6.96 2.53
C TYR A 363 21.82 -6.59 3.68
N PHE A 364 21.10 -7.55 4.24
CA PHE A 364 20.21 -7.34 5.39
C PHE A 364 20.95 -7.41 6.72
N VAL A 365 22.09 -8.12 6.77
CA VAL A 365 22.88 -8.30 8.01
C VAL A 365 23.78 -7.10 8.28
N SER A 366 24.45 -6.56 7.25
CA SER A 366 25.43 -5.48 7.42
C SER A 366 25.61 -4.67 6.14
N HIS A 367 26.07 -3.42 6.27
CA HIS A 367 26.36 -2.56 5.13
C HIS A 367 27.44 -3.17 4.23
N GLN A 368 27.08 -3.52 3.00
CA GLN A 368 27.97 -4.17 2.03
C GLN A 368 28.83 -3.18 1.22
N GLY A 369 29.01 -1.96 1.73
CA GLY A 369 29.68 -0.86 1.06
C GLY A 369 28.72 0.07 0.33
N ASP A 370 29.24 1.27 0.08
CA ASP A 370 28.47 2.35 -0.52
C ASP A 370 28.12 2.01 -1.98
N ARG A 371 26.87 2.31 -2.38
CA ARG A 371 26.41 1.96 -3.72
C ARG A 371 25.40 2.95 -4.27
N MET A 372 25.51 3.17 -5.58
CA MET A 372 24.52 3.86 -6.38
C MET A 372 23.67 2.82 -7.13
N VAL A 373 22.37 2.84 -6.90
CA VAL A 373 21.39 1.95 -7.54
C VAL A 373 20.57 2.76 -8.53
N ARG A 374 20.31 2.17 -9.69
CA ARG A 374 19.39 2.71 -10.69
C ARG A 374 18.52 1.58 -11.23
N LYS A 375 17.21 1.70 -11.04
CA LYS A 375 16.20 0.78 -11.60
C LYS A 375 15.21 1.55 -12.44
N ARG A 376 14.75 0.91 -13.52
CA ARG A 376 13.57 1.36 -14.26
C ARG A 376 12.39 0.52 -13.84
N PHE A 377 11.19 1.07 -13.92
CA PHE A 377 9.94 0.35 -13.70
C PHE A 377 8.83 1.02 -14.50
N VAL A 378 7.78 0.28 -14.81
CA VAL A 378 6.55 0.84 -15.39
C VAL A 378 5.57 1.08 -14.25
N GLU A 379 5.42 2.34 -13.87
CA GLU A 379 4.43 2.77 -12.88
C GLU A 379 3.02 2.56 -13.43
N LEU A 380 2.06 2.23 -12.55
CA LEU A 380 0.63 2.20 -12.85
C LEU A 380 -0.05 3.35 -12.10
N CYS A 381 -0.61 4.30 -12.84
CA CYS A 381 -1.42 5.41 -12.32
C CYS A 381 -2.90 5.02 -12.38
N GLU A 382 -3.38 4.24 -11.42
CA GLU A 382 -4.63 3.49 -11.56
C GLU A 382 -5.91 4.32 -11.76
N ARG A 383 -5.85 5.63 -11.47
CA ARG A 383 -6.97 6.59 -11.60
C ARG A 383 -6.86 7.50 -12.83
N ASP A 384 -5.89 7.27 -13.70
CA ASP A 384 -5.70 8.03 -14.94
C ASP A 384 -6.35 7.33 -16.14
N ASP A 385 -6.27 7.97 -17.31
CA ASP A 385 -6.77 7.42 -18.56
C ASP A 385 -6.11 6.05 -18.82
N PRO A 386 -6.87 4.93 -18.97
CA PRO A 386 -6.28 3.62 -19.17
C PRO A 386 -5.39 3.49 -20.41
N GLN A 387 -5.51 4.39 -21.38
CA GLN A 387 -4.63 4.41 -22.55
C GLN A 387 -3.28 5.10 -22.28
N ALA A 388 -3.15 5.80 -21.15
CA ALA A 388 -1.98 6.59 -20.78
C ALA A 388 -1.65 6.51 -19.27
N ASN A 389 -2.13 5.47 -18.57
CA ASN A 389 -1.96 5.30 -17.13
C ASN A 389 -0.70 4.52 -16.76
N THR A 390 0.19 4.28 -17.72
CA THR A 390 1.48 3.63 -17.47
C THR A 390 2.60 4.60 -17.80
N ASN A 391 3.54 4.77 -16.86
CA ASN A 391 4.65 5.71 -17.01
C ASN A 391 5.97 4.98 -16.78
N LEU A 392 6.88 5.07 -17.75
CA LEU A 392 8.24 4.59 -17.57
C LEU A 392 8.97 5.51 -16.60
N CYS A 393 9.29 4.98 -15.43
CA CYS A 393 9.96 5.71 -14.36
C CYS A 393 11.39 5.20 -14.16
N THR A 394 12.24 6.05 -13.58
CA THR A 394 13.55 5.65 -13.07
C THR A 394 13.62 5.96 -11.58
N ALA A 395 13.94 4.96 -10.77
CA ALA A 395 14.27 5.12 -9.36
C ALA A 395 15.79 5.01 -9.18
N LYS A 396 16.38 6.07 -8.64
CA LYS A 396 17.81 6.15 -8.30
C LYS A 396 17.96 6.26 -6.80
N ALA A 397 18.93 5.54 -6.24
CA ALA A 397 19.21 5.57 -4.81
C ALA A 397 20.72 5.55 -4.54
N TRP A 398 21.18 6.45 -3.68
CA TRP A 398 22.47 6.32 -3.01
C TRP A 398 22.27 5.65 -1.66
N ILE A 399 23.02 4.58 -1.39
CA ILE A 399 23.02 3.89 -0.10
C ILE A 399 24.44 3.94 0.47
N GLY A 400 24.68 4.87 1.39
CA GLY A 400 25.91 4.98 2.17
C GLY A 400 25.76 4.42 3.58
N ALA A 401 26.84 4.43 4.36
CA ALA A 401 26.85 3.84 5.70
C ALA A 401 25.87 4.50 6.69
N ASP A 402 25.78 5.84 6.68
CA ASP A 402 24.98 6.62 7.64
C ASP A 402 23.95 7.54 6.97
N ARG A 403 23.84 7.44 5.64
CA ARG A 403 23.00 8.31 4.82
C ARG A 403 22.56 7.57 3.56
N MET A 404 21.28 7.71 3.21
CA MET A 404 20.74 7.22 1.96
C MET A 404 19.79 8.25 1.35
N ILE A 405 19.81 8.38 0.02
CA ILE A 405 19.08 9.40 -0.74
C ILE A 405 18.40 8.72 -1.91
N GLY A 406 17.09 8.90 -2.05
CA GLY A 406 16.28 8.32 -3.10
C GLY A 406 15.63 9.38 -3.97
N ALA A 407 15.67 9.19 -5.29
CA ALA A 407 15.09 10.09 -6.28
C ALA A 407 14.36 9.33 -7.40
N MET A 408 13.20 9.82 -7.80
CA MET A 408 12.36 9.26 -8.86
C MET A 408 12.18 10.27 -10.00
N SER A 409 12.29 9.78 -11.23
CA SER A 409 12.05 10.56 -12.45
C SER A 409 11.00 9.85 -13.32
N GLY A 410 10.23 10.63 -14.10
CA GLY A 410 9.19 10.13 -15.02
C GLY A 410 7.82 9.81 -14.39
N SER A 411 7.66 9.91 -13.06
CA SER A 411 6.38 9.62 -12.41
C SER A 411 5.35 10.71 -12.66
N ARG A 412 4.12 10.27 -12.93
CA ARG A 412 2.92 11.12 -13.05
C ARG A 412 1.82 10.67 -12.10
N ASN A 413 2.17 9.80 -11.14
CA ASN A 413 1.19 9.24 -10.23
C ASN A 413 0.51 10.35 -9.44
N THR A 414 -0.81 10.28 -9.43
CA THR A 414 -1.67 11.26 -8.78
C THR A 414 -1.76 11.02 -7.27
N ASN A 415 -1.44 9.81 -6.81
CA ASN A 415 -1.55 9.37 -5.43
C ASN A 415 -0.68 10.23 -4.48
N GLY A 416 -1.25 10.64 -3.34
CA GLY A 416 -0.52 11.38 -2.29
C GLY A 416 0.53 10.54 -1.56
N GLN A 417 0.48 9.21 -1.71
CA GLN A 417 1.47 8.24 -1.21
C GLN A 417 2.75 8.19 -2.03
N LEU A 418 2.84 8.93 -3.14
CA LEU A 418 4.06 9.05 -3.93
C LEU A 418 5.12 9.87 -3.15
N HIS A 419 6.33 9.33 -3.03
CA HIS A 419 7.47 10.02 -2.42
C HIS A 419 8.63 10.04 -3.43
N PRO A 420 8.68 11.05 -4.32
CA PRO A 420 9.59 11.06 -5.45
C PRO A 420 11.02 11.46 -5.06
N ALA A 421 11.20 12.08 -3.89
CA ALA A 421 12.47 12.53 -3.36
C ALA A 421 12.49 12.24 -1.86
N THR A 422 13.51 11.51 -1.41
CA THR A 422 13.57 10.95 -0.04
C THR A 422 15.01 10.94 0.46
N MET A 423 15.17 10.99 1.78
CA MET A 423 16.46 10.87 2.43
C MET A 423 16.29 10.29 3.83
N HIS A 424 17.24 9.48 4.24
CA HIS A 424 17.41 9.07 5.64
C HIS A 424 18.86 9.30 6.03
N TRP A 425 19.10 9.74 7.27
CA TRP A 425 20.44 9.85 7.81
C TRP A 425 20.46 9.62 9.32
N ARG A 426 21.68 9.45 9.85
CA ARG A 426 21.93 9.32 11.27
C ARG A 426 22.93 10.38 11.72
N ASP A 427 22.65 11.03 12.84
CA ASP A 427 23.60 11.98 13.44
C ASP A 427 24.70 11.27 14.27
N GLU A 428 25.67 12.04 14.77
CA GLU A 428 26.77 11.54 15.59
C GLU A 428 26.32 10.90 16.92
N ARG A 429 25.11 11.22 17.39
CA ARG A 429 24.53 10.70 18.63
C ARG A 429 23.66 9.46 18.39
N GLY A 430 23.50 9.05 17.14
CA GLY A 430 22.68 7.91 16.73
C GLY A 430 21.21 8.24 16.46
N GLY A 431 20.82 9.52 16.52
CA GLY A 431 19.49 9.97 16.13
C GLY A 431 19.23 9.71 14.66
N ARG A 432 18.11 9.05 14.33
CA ARG A 432 17.70 8.74 12.95
C ARG A 432 16.70 9.79 12.46
N TYR A 433 16.89 10.21 11.22
CA TYR A 433 16.11 11.26 10.59
C TYR A 433 15.62 10.84 9.21
N THR A 434 14.48 11.37 8.81
CA THR A 434 13.91 11.20 7.48
C THR A 434 13.56 12.55 6.87
N MET A 435 13.62 12.63 5.55
CA MET A 435 13.10 13.75 4.78
C MET A 435 12.39 13.21 3.54
N ARG A 436 11.20 13.74 3.23
CA ARG A 436 10.49 13.43 1.99
C ARG A 436 9.88 14.67 1.36
N LEU A 437 9.87 14.69 0.02
CA LEU A 437 9.10 15.65 -0.75
C LEU A 437 7.64 15.19 -0.84
N LEU A 438 6.71 16.10 -0.55
CA LEU A 438 5.28 15.89 -0.61
C LEU A 438 4.60 17.04 -1.36
N ARG A 439 3.33 16.84 -1.66
CA ARG A 439 2.44 17.85 -2.22
C ARG A 439 1.05 17.78 -1.58
N ARG A 440 0.34 18.90 -1.52
CA ARG A 440 -1.08 18.96 -1.12
C ARG A 440 -1.78 20.14 -1.79
N GLU A 441 -3.08 20.06 -2.00
CA GLU A 441 -3.88 21.27 -2.23
C GLU A 441 -3.79 22.14 -0.98
N ALA A 442 -3.64 23.46 -1.15
CA ALA A 442 -3.46 24.36 -0.02
C ALA A 442 -4.66 24.27 0.96
N GLY A 443 -4.37 23.85 2.20
CA GLY A 443 -5.35 23.65 3.27
C GLY A 443 -5.91 22.23 3.41
N GLU A 444 -5.51 21.30 2.54
CA GLU A 444 -5.95 19.90 2.56
C GLU A 444 -4.86 18.97 3.13
N GLY A 445 -5.18 17.68 3.28
CA GLY A 445 -4.22 16.65 3.70
C GLY A 445 -3.22 16.26 2.60
N TRP A 446 -2.11 15.64 3.00
CA TRP A 446 -1.04 15.20 2.08
C TRP A 446 -1.44 13.98 1.22
N ASN A 447 -2.37 13.15 1.68
CA ASN A 447 -2.72 11.88 1.05
C ASN A 447 -3.86 11.99 0.02
N ALA A 448 -4.04 13.17 -0.58
CA ALA A 448 -5.05 13.40 -1.60
C ALA A 448 -4.51 13.10 -3.00
N HIS A 449 -5.37 12.62 -3.90
CA HIS A 449 -5.02 12.47 -5.30
C HIS A 449 -5.00 13.84 -6.00
N LEU A 450 -3.90 14.16 -6.68
CA LEU A 450 -3.70 15.42 -7.41
C LEU A 450 -3.16 15.16 -8.81
N ARG A 451 -3.85 15.68 -9.82
CA ARG A 451 -3.48 15.59 -11.24
C ARG A 451 -2.67 16.81 -11.69
N GLY A 452 -2.01 16.68 -12.83
CA GLY A 452 -1.25 17.78 -13.45
C GLY A 452 0.06 18.09 -12.72
N ILE A 453 0.64 17.10 -12.04
CA ILE A 453 1.91 17.26 -11.32
C ILE A 453 2.85 16.13 -11.75
N ALA A 454 4.04 16.51 -12.21
CA ALA A 454 5.09 15.56 -12.61
C ALA A 454 6.38 15.86 -11.86
N PHE A 455 7.14 14.79 -11.57
CA PHE A 455 8.40 14.88 -10.84
C PHE A 455 9.56 14.34 -11.68
N GLU A 456 10.63 15.11 -11.73
CA GLU A 456 11.92 14.67 -12.25
C GLU A 456 12.96 14.90 -11.15
N ALA A 457 13.38 13.84 -10.47
CA ALA A 457 14.41 13.91 -9.45
C ALA A 457 15.64 13.05 -9.80
N ASP A 458 16.83 13.52 -9.42
CA ASP A 458 18.08 12.78 -9.49
C ASP A 458 18.86 12.91 -8.17
N ALA A 459 19.52 11.82 -7.77
CA ALA A 459 20.32 11.75 -6.55
C ALA A 459 21.78 11.44 -6.86
N THR A 460 22.68 12.08 -6.12
CA THR A 460 24.09 11.71 -6.01
C THR A 460 24.43 11.45 -4.52
N PRO A 461 25.65 11.03 -4.17
CA PRO A 461 26.03 10.89 -2.76
C PRO A 461 25.80 12.16 -1.93
N ASP A 462 25.97 13.32 -2.55
CA ASP A 462 26.05 14.63 -1.89
C ASP A 462 25.01 15.63 -2.41
N SER A 463 24.07 15.19 -3.27
CA SER A 463 23.02 16.08 -3.78
C SER A 463 21.70 15.37 -4.10
N LEU A 464 20.62 16.16 -4.03
CA LEU A 464 19.30 15.80 -4.50
C LEU A 464 18.75 16.96 -5.35
N GLU A 465 18.56 16.70 -6.64
CA GLU A 465 18.01 17.63 -7.62
C GLU A 465 16.57 17.24 -7.92
N ILE A 466 15.65 18.20 -7.94
CA ILE A 466 14.22 17.97 -8.08
C ILE A 466 13.60 19.08 -8.94
N ASP A 467 13.00 18.70 -10.07
CA ASP A 467 12.12 19.53 -10.85
C ASP A 467 10.66 19.07 -10.64
N VAL A 468 9.80 19.98 -10.21
CA VAL A 468 8.36 19.75 -10.03
C VAL A 468 7.60 20.59 -11.05
N ARG A 469 6.96 19.93 -12.02
CA ARG A 469 6.09 20.59 -13.00
C ARG A 469 4.66 20.62 -12.48
N LEU A 470 4.05 21.79 -12.48
CA LEU A 470 2.73 22.06 -11.90
C LEU A 470 1.81 22.68 -12.96
N GLU A 471 0.75 21.95 -13.31
CA GLU A 471 -0.32 22.35 -14.24
C GLU A 471 -1.69 22.43 -13.53
N ALA A 472 -1.68 22.51 -12.19
CA ALA A 472 -2.89 22.58 -11.37
C ALA A 472 -3.58 23.96 -11.49
N ASP A 473 -4.91 23.95 -11.44
CA ASP A 473 -5.79 25.13 -11.43
C ASP A 473 -6.08 25.65 -10.00
N VAL A 474 -5.61 24.93 -8.98
CA VAL A 474 -5.69 25.29 -7.57
C VAL A 474 -4.29 25.55 -6.98
N PRO A 475 -4.17 26.33 -5.89
CA PRO A 475 -2.91 26.47 -5.17
C PRO A 475 -2.42 25.13 -4.60
N ILE A 476 -1.15 24.82 -4.83
CA ILE A 476 -0.51 23.58 -4.37
C ILE A 476 0.65 23.95 -3.44
N ASP A 477 0.69 23.35 -2.26
CA ASP A 477 1.90 23.39 -1.42
C ASP A 477 2.79 22.21 -1.83
N VAL A 478 4.00 22.49 -2.31
CA VAL A 478 5.08 21.51 -2.49
C VAL A 478 6.01 21.67 -1.31
N PHE A 479 6.22 20.61 -0.53
CA PHE A 479 6.88 20.76 0.77
C PHE A 479 7.79 19.60 1.13
N PHE A 480 8.82 19.91 1.91
CA PHE A 480 9.68 18.91 2.53
C PHE A 480 9.19 18.67 3.96
N GLU A 481 8.81 17.43 4.26
CA GLU A 481 8.60 16.98 5.62
C GLU A 481 9.87 16.32 6.12
N ILE A 482 10.40 16.81 7.24
CA ILE A 482 11.58 16.27 7.92
C ILE A 482 11.13 15.76 9.29
N ARG A 483 11.51 14.53 9.64
CA ARG A 483 11.19 13.92 10.94
C ARG A 483 12.43 13.40 11.62
N GLY A 484 12.46 13.49 12.95
CA GLY A 484 13.55 12.97 13.77
C GLY A 484 13.70 13.71 15.10
N PRO A 485 14.51 13.20 16.03
CA PRO A 485 14.63 13.77 17.36
C PRO A 485 15.25 15.18 17.34
N ALA A 486 14.85 16.04 18.28
CA ALA A 486 15.43 17.37 18.50
C ALA A 486 15.37 18.35 17.29
N LEU A 487 14.42 18.19 16.37
CA LEU A 487 14.28 19.09 15.22
C LEU A 487 13.88 20.53 15.57
N GLN A 488 13.37 20.78 16.77
CA GLN A 488 13.11 22.14 17.26
C GLN A 488 14.39 23.00 17.37
N GLU A 489 15.58 22.38 17.37
CA GLU A 489 16.88 23.07 17.39
C GLU A 489 17.42 23.35 15.97
N ALA A 490 16.73 22.89 14.92
CA ALA A 490 17.14 23.11 13.55
C ALA A 490 17.05 24.59 13.14
N VAL A 491 17.99 25.01 12.28
CA VAL A 491 17.96 26.35 11.66
C VAL A 491 17.68 26.18 10.17
N ILE A 492 16.46 26.51 9.75
CA ILE A 492 16.01 26.37 8.36
C ILE A 492 15.84 27.77 7.75
N GLU A 493 16.79 28.14 6.91
CA GLU A 493 16.80 29.38 6.13
C GLU A 493 16.52 29.07 4.64
N PRO A 494 16.10 30.05 3.82
CA PRO A 494 15.75 29.80 2.42
C PRO A 494 16.87 29.16 1.57
N THR A 495 18.14 29.40 1.92
CA THR A 495 19.31 28.92 1.16
C THR A 495 20.17 27.92 1.92
N ARG A 496 19.84 27.61 3.19
CA ARG A 496 20.63 26.70 4.02
C ARG A 496 19.80 26.13 5.16
N TRP A 497 19.82 24.81 5.33
CA TRP A 497 19.22 24.11 6.45
C TRP A 497 20.34 23.47 7.28
N ARG A 498 20.42 23.85 8.56
CA ARG A 498 21.28 23.20 9.55
C ARG A 498 20.40 22.28 10.38
N LEU A 499 20.47 21.00 10.06
CA LEU A 499 19.76 19.92 10.72
C LEU A 499 20.74 19.14 11.60
N PRO A 500 20.28 18.40 12.63
CA PRO A 500 21.18 17.55 13.41
C PRO A 500 21.91 16.54 12.51
N GLY A 501 23.25 16.58 12.53
CA GLY A 501 24.10 15.71 11.71
C GLY A 501 24.08 15.98 10.20
N LEU A 502 23.48 17.08 9.74
CA LEU A 502 23.38 17.39 8.31
C LEU A 502 23.35 18.91 8.04
N ASP A 503 24.33 19.41 7.28
CA ASP A 503 24.29 20.76 6.72
C ASP A 503 23.88 20.68 5.24
N CYS A 504 22.79 21.35 4.89
CA CYS A 504 22.21 21.30 3.57
C CYS A 504 22.18 22.71 2.96
N ARG A 505 22.83 22.90 1.81
CA ARG A 505 22.70 24.11 1.02
C ARG A 505 21.55 23.94 0.04
N VAL A 506 20.72 24.98 -0.08
CA VAL A 506 19.48 24.94 -0.86
C VAL A 506 19.52 26.01 -1.93
N GLU A 507 19.40 25.59 -3.19
CA GLU A 507 19.09 26.47 -4.31
C GLU A 507 17.67 26.14 -4.76
N ALA A 508 16.76 27.11 -4.63
CA ALA A 508 15.36 26.94 -5.01
C ALA A 508 14.94 28.01 -6.02
N ASP A 509 14.48 27.57 -7.20
CA ASP A 509 13.69 28.38 -8.12
C ASP A 509 12.22 28.14 -7.80
N ALA A 510 11.77 28.76 -6.71
CA ALA A 510 10.43 28.64 -6.16
C ALA A 510 10.10 29.89 -5.31
N PRO A 511 8.81 30.13 -5.00
CA PRO A 511 8.41 31.17 -4.06
C PRO A 511 9.08 31.01 -2.69
N LYS A 512 9.11 32.09 -1.90
CA LYS A 512 9.70 32.04 -0.55
C LYS A 512 9.00 30.94 0.28
N PRO A 513 9.77 30.07 1.00
CA PRO A 513 9.16 29.02 1.80
C PRO A 513 8.56 29.56 3.10
N ASP A 514 7.47 28.91 3.51
CA ASP A 514 6.96 28.94 4.88
C ASP A 514 7.58 27.77 5.67
N VAL A 515 8.05 28.03 6.88
CA VAL A 515 8.69 27.01 7.73
C VAL A 515 7.89 26.81 9.00
N VAL A 516 7.53 25.55 9.30
CA VAL A 516 6.88 25.16 10.54
C VAL A 516 7.78 24.18 11.27
N LEU A 517 8.16 24.52 12.51
CA LEU A 517 8.93 23.65 13.39
C LEU A 517 8.05 23.23 14.56
N SER A 518 8.05 21.93 14.85
CA SER A 518 7.43 21.34 16.02
C SER A 518 8.33 20.27 16.63
N GLU A 519 7.92 19.70 17.75
CA GLU A 519 8.66 18.60 18.35
C GLU A 519 8.71 17.41 17.39
N GLY A 520 9.92 17.05 16.95
CA GLY A 520 10.14 15.89 16.12
C GLY A 520 9.81 16.06 14.62
N VAL A 521 9.32 17.22 14.18
CA VAL A 521 8.93 17.47 12.78
C VAL A 521 9.29 18.89 12.35
N ALA A 522 9.79 19.02 11.11
CA ALA A 522 9.92 20.28 10.41
C ALA A 522 9.25 20.20 9.03
N GLU A 523 8.48 21.22 8.67
CA GLU A 523 7.86 21.37 7.34
C GLU A 523 8.43 22.61 6.65
N VAL A 524 8.94 22.45 5.43
CA VAL A 524 9.41 23.56 4.57
C VAL A 524 8.54 23.60 3.32
N SER A 525 7.61 24.55 3.27
CA SER A 525 6.51 24.59 2.30
C SER A 525 6.66 25.71 1.28
N TYR A 526 6.63 25.35 0.00
CA TYR A 526 6.70 26.25 -1.15
C TYR A 526 5.34 26.28 -1.85
N ARG A 527 4.67 27.43 -1.81
CA ARG A 527 3.30 27.56 -2.36
C ARG A 527 3.32 27.94 -3.83
N TYR A 528 2.83 27.03 -4.68
CA TYR A 528 2.44 27.32 -6.05
C TYR A 528 1.10 28.05 -6.06
N SER A 529 0.99 29.11 -6.86
CA SER A 529 -0.27 29.79 -7.14
C SER A 529 -0.46 29.85 -8.66
N PRO A 530 -1.59 29.34 -9.18
CA PRO A 530 -1.84 29.40 -10.61
C PRO A 530 -1.95 30.85 -11.07
N SER A 531 -1.04 31.29 -11.93
CA SER A 531 -1.16 32.55 -12.68
C SER A 531 -1.40 32.23 -14.16
N ALA A 532 -1.98 33.14 -14.91
CA ALA A 532 -2.49 32.89 -16.28
C ALA A 532 -1.40 32.59 -17.35
N ALA A 533 -0.16 32.29 -16.95
CA ALA A 533 0.90 31.81 -17.82
C ALA A 533 1.03 30.29 -17.65
N ASP A 534 0.96 29.55 -18.76
CA ASP A 534 1.02 28.08 -18.80
C ASP A 534 2.17 27.50 -17.95
N GLY A 535 1.84 26.56 -17.05
CA GLY A 535 2.74 25.63 -16.34
C GLY A 535 3.92 26.25 -15.58
N ALA A 536 3.89 26.22 -14.25
CA ALA A 536 5.08 26.57 -13.45
C ALA A 536 5.97 25.34 -13.21
N THR A 537 7.29 25.55 -13.28
CA THR A 537 8.27 24.56 -12.79
C THR A 537 8.91 25.12 -11.53
N MET A 538 8.84 24.37 -10.43
CA MET A 538 9.67 24.62 -9.24
C MET A 538 10.91 23.75 -9.32
N LYS A 539 12.07 24.32 -8.99
CA LYS A 539 13.33 23.58 -8.98
C LYS A 539 13.98 23.66 -7.62
N PHE A 540 14.50 22.53 -7.15
CA PHE A 540 15.22 22.42 -5.89
C PHE A 540 16.53 21.69 -6.14
N THR A 541 17.63 22.25 -5.65
CA THR A 541 18.93 21.59 -5.55
C THR A 541 19.37 21.64 -4.11
N LEU A 542 19.37 20.47 -3.46
CA LEU A 542 19.87 20.26 -2.11
C LEU A 542 21.28 19.69 -2.21
N ARG A 543 22.27 20.33 -1.57
CA ARG A 543 23.65 19.82 -1.47
C ARG A 543 23.99 19.55 -0.02
N PHE A 544 24.45 18.34 0.26
CA PHE A 544 24.69 17.82 1.60
C PHE A 544 26.19 17.81 1.88
N ASP A 545 26.63 18.61 2.86
CA ASP A 545 28.02 18.65 3.34
C ASP A 545 28.27 17.62 4.46
#